data_AF-A0A3N6HIC9-F1
#
_entry.id   AF-A0A3N6HIC9-F1
#
_cell.length_a   1.000
_cell.length_b   1.000
_cell.length_c   1.000
_cell.angle_alpha   90.00
_cell.angle_beta   90.00
_cell.angle_gamma   90.00
#
_symmetry.space_group_name_H-M   'P 1'
#
loop_
_entity.id
_entity.type
_entity.pdbx_description
1 polymer ?
#
loop_
_entity_poly.entity_id
_entity_poly.type
_entity_poly.pdbx_seq_one_letter_code
_entity_poly.pdbx_strand_id
1 'polypeptide(L)'
;MSKVSRRIALGAISLGAVGVVGYQLRGQAESLPRRPAARTGDNPVTHENTAAGSEQWAVGRDGTKGVTDELAQVQGYASATSVSHGESLDFHISSHTAQKCTVAVYRIGHYQGAGARHLLTSEQVNVKPRTKPEPQPDTGLIACDWPVSWTLQIPKSWVSGVFLAVFTSQDGHRSYTPFVVRDTDRRSDVLMVVPFTTYQAYNMWPFDGRTGKNLYKGYTADGEIGGNPERAFKVSFDRPYMQSGFPRWFDMETSTARWAESSGYDVTYVSSTDLHEGRIDPSRYTAIVFSGHDEYWSKEMRDWAQDAVAAGTHLAFLASNNIYFHIRLEAGADRLPGRVVTCYKEAPDPEPGEAGPTVRWRNLGKKHRKAEQGLLGVQYNGILKEPAPLVVRESKHWLWSGTGLRDGDEIPDLVAVEADGYNPSMPRPADSEQTLLSASPYIDSWGRGRTIQNTSLCEDTRGTLVFVAGTFHWPLALNDSKHLNPHVQRATSNLINRMLEPRDKR
;
A
#
# COMPACT_ATOMS: atom_id res chain seq x y z
N MET A 1 -59.09 -35.05 -14.19
CA MET A 1 -60.49 -35.34 -13.83
C MET A 1 -60.74 -34.84 -12.41
N SER A 2 -61.90 -34.23 -12.22
CA SER A 2 -62.38 -33.44 -11.07
C SER A 2 -61.99 -33.91 -9.66
N LYS A 3 -61.85 -32.96 -8.73
CA LYS A 3 -62.80 -32.86 -7.60
C LYS A 3 -62.81 -31.47 -6.95
N VAL A 4 -64.04 -31.01 -6.80
CA VAL A 4 -64.54 -29.79 -6.15
C VAL A 4 -64.29 -29.84 -4.64
N SER A 5 -64.05 -28.67 -4.02
CA SER A 5 -64.65 -28.35 -2.73
C SER A 5 -64.70 -26.84 -2.50
N ARG A 6 -65.91 -26.33 -2.29
CA ARG A 6 -66.26 -24.98 -1.84
C ARG A 6 -66.95 -25.12 -0.48
N ARG A 7 -66.89 -24.03 0.31
CA ARG A 7 -67.72 -23.65 1.49
C ARG A 7 -67.18 -24.08 2.88
N ILE A 8 -67.16 -23.28 3.95
CA ILE A 8 -67.86 -22.03 4.38
C ILE A 8 -67.06 -21.34 5.51
N ALA A 9 -67.13 -20.00 5.62
CA ALA A 9 -67.39 -19.20 6.85
C ALA A 9 -67.01 -17.72 6.59
N LEU A 10 -67.93 -16.84 6.18
CA LEU A 10 -68.77 -15.93 7.00
C LEU A 10 -67.96 -15.03 7.98
N GLY A 11 -67.91 -13.73 7.66
CA GLY A 11 -67.36 -12.68 8.51
C GLY A 11 -67.56 -11.28 7.92
N ALA A 12 -68.75 -10.75 8.17
CA ALA A 12 -69.26 -9.37 8.03
C ALA A 12 -68.42 -8.27 7.36
N ILE A 13 -69.06 -7.64 6.37
CA ILE A 13 -68.77 -6.35 5.76
C ILE A 13 -68.94 -5.23 6.79
N SER A 14 -67.92 -4.39 6.95
CA SER A 14 -68.07 -3.01 7.42
C SER A 14 -67.42 -2.08 6.40
N LEU A 15 -68.22 -1.12 5.91
CA LEU A 15 -67.79 -0.05 5.02
C LEU A 15 -66.81 0.87 5.75
N GLY A 16 -65.60 0.98 5.23
CA GLY A 16 -64.63 2.02 5.57
C GLY A 16 -64.03 2.58 4.28
N ALA A 17 -64.05 3.90 4.16
CA ALA A 17 -63.71 4.66 2.95
C ALA A 17 -62.39 4.23 2.29
N VAL A 18 -62.43 4.09 0.95
CA VAL A 18 -61.23 3.93 0.12
C VAL A 18 -60.51 5.28 0.07
N GLY A 19 -59.57 5.47 0.99
CA GLY A 19 -58.51 6.45 0.83
C GLY A 19 -57.52 5.93 -0.20
N VAL A 20 -57.52 6.51 -1.40
CA VAL A 20 -56.44 6.33 -2.37
C VAL A 20 -55.19 6.98 -1.77
N VAL A 21 -54.40 6.21 -1.03
CA VAL A 21 -53.04 6.61 -0.66
C VAL A 21 -52.21 6.50 -1.92
N GLY A 22 -52.10 7.63 -2.64
CA GLY A 22 -51.06 7.81 -3.64
C GLY A 22 -49.72 7.68 -2.94
N TYR A 23 -49.05 6.53 -3.11
CA TYR A 23 -47.65 6.39 -2.78
C TYR A 23 -46.86 7.25 -3.78
N GLN A 24 -46.71 8.53 -3.46
CA GLN A 24 -45.64 9.32 -4.06
C GLN A 24 -44.33 8.74 -3.53
N LEU A 25 -43.69 7.90 -4.35
CA LEU A 25 -42.25 7.67 -4.26
C LEU A 25 -41.58 9.03 -4.52
N ARG A 26 -41.50 9.87 -3.48
CA ARG A 26 -40.46 10.89 -3.42
C ARG A 26 -39.16 10.13 -3.24
N GLY A 27 -38.55 9.73 -4.36
CA GLY A 27 -37.11 9.54 -4.39
C GLY A 27 -36.50 10.86 -3.95
N GLN A 28 -36.06 10.92 -2.69
CA GLN A 28 -35.03 11.89 -2.36
C GLN A 28 -33.86 11.51 -3.26
N ALA A 29 -33.56 12.35 -4.24
CA ALA A 29 -32.25 12.30 -4.85
C ALA A 29 -31.27 12.45 -3.68
N GLU A 30 -30.60 11.37 -3.29
CA GLU A 30 -29.47 11.47 -2.37
C GLU A 30 -28.54 12.51 -2.98
N SER A 31 -28.40 13.65 -2.30
CA SER A 31 -27.45 14.66 -2.71
C SER A 31 -26.10 13.98 -2.81
N LEU A 32 -25.47 14.06 -3.98
CA LEU A 32 -24.15 13.50 -4.20
C LEU A 32 -23.23 13.92 -3.04
N PRO A 33 -22.42 13.00 -2.47
CA PRO A 33 -21.54 13.33 -1.37
C PRO A 33 -20.67 14.52 -1.78
N ARG A 34 -20.71 15.57 -0.95
CA ARG A 34 -20.03 16.84 -1.24
C ARG A 34 -18.53 16.60 -1.14
N ARG A 35 -17.83 16.75 -2.27
CA ARG A 35 -16.39 16.61 -2.32
C ARG A 35 -15.70 17.76 -1.57
N PRO A 36 -14.68 17.49 -0.73
CA PRO A 36 -13.84 18.55 -0.18
C PRO A 36 -13.22 19.35 -1.34
N ALA A 37 -13.29 20.67 -1.30
CA ALA A 37 -12.48 21.49 -2.19
C ALA A 37 -11.00 21.32 -1.81
N ALA A 38 -10.11 21.35 -2.81
CA ALA A 38 -8.67 21.43 -2.53
C ALA A 38 -8.36 22.56 -1.56
N ARG A 39 -7.49 22.28 -0.60
CA ARG A 39 -7.14 23.22 0.45
C ARG A 39 -6.29 24.34 -0.12
N THR A 40 -6.76 25.56 0.07
CA THR A 40 -5.99 26.78 -0.14
C THR A 40 -5.55 27.29 1.23
N GLY A 41 -4.26 27.19 1.57
CA GLY A 41 -3.78 27.55 2.91
C GLY A 41 -2.41 26.99 3.27
N ASP A 42 -2.13 26.91 4.59
CA ASP A 42 -0.89 26.40 5.18
C ASP A 42 -0.70 24.92 4.81
N ASN A 43 0.29 24.64 3.97
CA ASN A 43 0.74 23.30 3.63
C ASN A 43 2.02 23.01 4.43
N PRO A 44 1.94 22.23 5.52
CA PRO A 44 3.12 21.95 6.35
C PRO A 44 4.27 21.32 5.57
N VAL A 45 3.99 20.60 4.48
CA VAL A 45 5.00 19.97 3.62
C VAL A 45 5.88 21.02 2.93
N THR A 46 5.32 22.13 2.45
CA THR A 46 6.12 23.15 1.76
C THR A 46 7.05 23.85 2.74
N HIS A 47 6.59 24.13 3.96
CA HIS A 47 7.44 24.65 5.03
C HIS A 47 8.51 23.63 5.45
N GLU A 48 8.13 22.37 5.65
CA GLU A 48 9.07 21.29 6.01
C GLU A 48 10.19 21.14 4.98
N ASN A 49 9.88 21.27 3.69
CA ASN A 49 10.85 21.19 2.60
C ASN A 49 11.87 22.34 2.56
N THR A 50 11.66 23.43 3.33
CA THR A 50 12.66 24.49 3.47
C THR A 50 13.80 24.09 4.40
N ALA A 51 13.61 23.07 5.24
CA ALA A 51 14.63 22.60 6.16
C ALA A 51 15.80 21.94 5.41
N ALA A 52 16.98 21.98 6.01
CA ALA A 52 18.16 21.32 5.49
C ALA A 52 17.99 19.80 5.51
N GLY A 53 18.21 19.16 4.36
CA GLY A 53 18.27 17.71 4.25
C GLY A 53 19.62 17.13 4.68
N SER A 54 19.68 15.81 4.78
CA SER A 54 20.87 15.07 5.19
C SER A 54 20.92 13.69 4.53
N GLU A 55 22.09 13.34 4.02
CA GLU A 55 22.42 11.99 3.52
C GLU A 55 23.15 11.15 4.56
N GLN A 56 23.33 11.65 5.79
CA GLN A 56 24.13 11.00 6.83
C GLN A 56 23.52 9.70 7.37
N TRP A 57 22.30 9.36 6.95
CA TRP A 57 21.69 8.07 7.22
C TRP A 57 22.32 6.95 6.39
N ALA A 58 22.92 7.22 5.23
CA ALA A 58 23.40 6.17 4.33
C ALA A 58 24.59 5.36 4.88
N VAL A 59 24.68 4.08 4.52
CA VAL A 59 25.86 3.24 4.78
C VAL A 59 27.06 3.79 4.00
N GLY A 60 28.25 3.72 4.60
CA GLY A 60 29.51 4.17 3.99
C GLY A 60 29.86 5.63 4.31
N ARG A 61 28.88 6.43 4.74
CA ARG A 61 29.13 7.76 5.33
C ARG A 61 29.76 7.59 6.70
N ASP A 62 30.74 8.44 7.02
CA ASP A 62 31.49 8.44 8.28
C ASP A 62 32.08 7.08 8.68
N GLY A 63 32.46 6.26 7.69
CA GLY A 63 33.05 4.93 7.92
C GLY A 63 32.06 3.87 8.40
N THR A 64 30.75 4.13 8.31
CA THR A 64 29.72 3.15 8.67
C THR A 64 29.68 1.97 7.71
N LYS A 65 29.29 0.82 8.23
CA LYS A 65 29.31 -0.48 7.54
C LYS A 65 27.90 -1.03 7.41
N GLY A 66 27.64 -1.75 6.31
CA GLY A 66 26.40 -2.49 6.15
C GLY A 66 26.33 -3.67 7.11
N VAL A 67 25.13 -4.16 7.37
CA VAL A 67 24.86 -5.32 8.21
C VAL A 67 24.56 -6.57 7.38
N THR A 68 24.75 -7.75 7.97
CA THR A 68 24.18 -9.00 7.47
C THR A 68 23.46 -9.77 8.56
N ASP A 69 22.44 -10.54 8.19
CA ASP A 69 21.63 -11.29 9.15
C ASP A 69 22.37 -12.51 9.69
N GLU A 70 23.25 -13.11 8.89
CA GLU A 70 24.13 -14.24 9.25
C GLU A 70 25.03 -13.88 10.43
N LEU A 71 25.61 -12.69 10.41
CA LEU A 71 26.49 -12.19 11.47
C LEU A 71 25.70 -11.59 12.65
N ALA A 72 24.37 -11.52 12.55
CA ALA A 72 23.49 -10.95 13.56
C ALA A 72 23.95 -9.58 14.05
N GLN A 73 24.50 -8.75 13.16
CA GLN A 73 24.89 -7.38 13.48
C GLN A 73 23.66 -6.54 13.85
N VAL A 74 23.87 -5.27 14.19
CA VAL A 74 22.79 -4.42 14.73
C VAL A 74 21.55 -4.44 13.84
N GLN A 75 20.40 -4.74 14.42
CA GLN A 75 19.12 -4.84 13.73
C GLN A 75 17.98 -4.60 14.72
N GLY A 76 16.82 -4.21 14.23
CA GLY A 76 15.68 -3.97 15.09
C GLY A 76 14.36 -3.86 14.35
N TYR A 77 13.29 -3.74 15.12
CA TYR A 77 11.94 -3.52 14.64
C TYR A 77 11.20 -2.57 15.59
N ALA A 78 10.09 -2.04 15.10
CA ALA A 78 9.24 -1.11 15.82
C ALA A 78 7.94 -1.79 16.32
N SER A 79 7.42 -1.33 17.45
CA SER A 79 6.18 -1.86 18.04
C SER A 79 4.92 -1.54 17.23
N ALA A 80 5.00 -0.61 16.27
CA ALA A 80 3.94 -0.27 15.34
C ALA A 80 4.52 0.10 13.95
N THR A 81 3.71 -0.05 12.91
CA THR A 81 4.00 0.40 11.54
C THR A 81 3.74 1.90 11.36
N SER A 82 2.81 2.44 12.16
CA SER A 82 2.41 3.85 12.18
C SER A 82 2.05 4.33 13.58
N VAL A 83 2.32 5.61 13.85
CA VAL A 83 2.05 6.30 15.13
C VAL A 83 1.65 7.76 14.89
N SER A 84 0.83 8.32 15.77
CA SER A 84 0.35 9.71 15.70
C SER A 84 1.20 10.64 16.55
N HIS A 85 1.01 11.94 16.34
CA HIS A 85 1.51 12.96 17.23
C HIS A 85 1.09 12.73 18.70
N GLY A 86 2.05 12.82 19.62
CA GLY A 86 1.83 12.59 21.04
C GLY A 86 1.76 11.12 21.47
N GLU A 87 1.73 10.17 20.53
CA GLU A 87 1.92 8.75 20.81
C GLU A 87 3.42 8.43 20.92
N SER A 88 3.74 7.21 21.36
CA SER A 88 5.09 6.70 21.46
C SER A 88 5.32 5.47 20.60
N LEU A 89 6.54 5.32 20.10
CA LEU A 89 6.97 4.15 19.32
C LEU A 89 8.16 3.48 20.01
N ASP A 90 8.03 2.20 20.32
CA ASP A 90 9.10 1.42 20.92
C ASP A 90 9.94 0.74 19.84
N PHE A 91 11.26 0.76 20.04
CA PHE A 91 12.22 0.07 19.19
C PHE A 91 12.90 -1.05 19.96
N HIS A 92 12.89 -2.23 19.34
CA HIS A 92 13.44 -3.46 19.87
C HIS A 92 14.71 -3.80 19.09
N ILE A 93 15.87 -3.74 19.76
CA ILE A 93 17.17 -3.78 19.08
C ILE A 93 18.03 -4.94 19.60
N SER A 94 18.64 -5.66 18.67
CA SER A 94 19.60 -6.72 18.91
C SER A 94 20.94 -6.40 18.24
N SER A 95 22.02 -6.93 18.79
CA SER A 95 23.35 -6.94 18.16
C SER A 95 24.09 -8.21 18.58
N HIS A 96 24.95 -8.74 17.72
CA HIS A 96 25.79 -9.92 17.96
C HIS A 96 26.71 -9.85 19.20
N THR A 97 26.96 -8.65 19.71
CA THR A 97 27.73 -8.41 20.95
C THR A 97 27.04 -7.38 21.81
N ALA A 98 27.29 -7.42 23.13
CA ALA A 98 26.82 -6.38 24.03
C ALA A 98 27.63 -5.10 23.77
N GLN A 99 26.96 -4.03 23.35
CA GLN A 99 27.61 -2.79 22.97
C GLN A 99 26.66 -1.59 23.03
N LYS A 100 27.20 -0.39 22.78
CA LYS A 100 26.41 0.82 22.60
C LYS A 100 25.87 0.93 21.18
N CYS A 101 24.70 1.54 21.05
CA CYS A 101 24.06 1.88 19.78
C CYS A 101 23.44 3.27 19.90
N THR A 102 23.29 3.96 18.78
CA THR A 102 22.47 5.18 18.67
C THR A 102 21.28 4.91 17.76
N VAL A 103 20.15 5.56 18.03
CA VAL A 103 18.98 5.58 17.15
C VAL A 103 18.82 6.99 16.62
N ALA A 104 19.11 7.20 15.34
CA ALA A 104 18.83 8.46 14.66
C ALA A 104 17.52 8.36 13.89
N VAL A 105 16.71 9.42 13.92
CA VAL A 105 15.42 9.46 13.22
C VAL A 105 15.51 10.43 12.06
N TYR A 106 15.12 9.95 10.87
CA TYR A 106 15.05 10.72 9.65
C TYR A 106 13.62 10.74 9.11
N ARG A 107 13.14 11.90 8.66
CA ARG A 107 11.92 11.99 7.85
C ARG A 107 12.31 11.97 6.38
N ILE A 108 11.75 11.05 5.61
CA ILE A 108 11.95 10.97 4.16
C ILE A 108 11.09 12.05 3.48
N GLY A 109 11.63 12.70 2.47
CA GLY A 109 10.97 13.84 1.80
C GLY A 109 11.89 14.54 0.81
N HIS A 110 11.43 15.65 0.22
CA HIS A 110 12.17 16.31 -0.87
C HIS A 110 13.49 16.95 -0.41
N TYR A 111 13.44 17.88 0.55
CA TYR A 111 14.58 18.62 1.12
C TYR A 111 15.64 19.06 0.10
N GLN A 112 15.21 19.79 -0.93
CA GLN A 112 16.09 20.29 -2.02
C GLN A 112 16.85 19.18 -2.76
N GLY A 113 16.29 17.97 -2.78
CA GLY A 113 16.88 16.79 -3.43
C GLY A 113 17.64 15.85 -2.49
N ALA A 114 17.93 16.25 -1.24
CA ALA A 114 18.68 15.40 -0.29
C ALA A 114 17.93 14.13 0.15
N GLY A 115 16.60 14.08 -0.01
CA GLY A 115 15.81 12.86 0.16
C GLY A 115 15.42 12.51 1.60
N ALA A 116 16.07 13.09 2.60
CA ALA A 116 15.70 12.96 4.00
C ALA A 116 16.15 14.16 4.82
N ARG A 117 15.52 14.37 5.98
CA ARG A 117 15.96 15.31 7.01
C ARG A 117 16.25 14.55 8.29
N HIS A 118 17.39 14.84 8.91
CA HIS A 118 17.69 14.38 10.26
C HIS A 118 16.86 15.17 11.28
N LEU A 119 16.17 14.48 12.18
CA LEU A 119 15.33 15.11 13.20
C LEU A 119 15.95 15.05 14.59
N LEU A 120 16.46 13.88 14.97
CA LEU A 120 17.13 13.69 16.25
C LEU A 120 18.03 12.46 16.24
N THR A 121 18.90 12.39 17.24
CA THR A 121 19.66 11.19 17.59
C THR A 121 19.46 10.94 19.08
N SER A 122 19.19 9.70 19.45
CA SER A 122 19.07 9.28 20.85
C SER A 122 20.40 9.44 21.62
N GLU A 123 20.32 9.40 22.94
CA GLU A 123 21.49 9.03 23.75
C GLU A 123 21.96 7.60 23.43
N GLN A 124 23.13 7.21 23.93
CA GLN A 124 23.64 5.84 23.72
C GLN A 124 22.75 4.80 24.41
N VAL A 125 22.20 3.90 23.62
CA VAL A 125 21.37 2.77 24.05
C VAL A 125 22.26 1.54 24.25
N ASN A 126 22.07 0.81 25.35
CA ASN A 126 22.72 -0.49 25.54
C ASN A 126 21.95 -1.56 24.77
N VAL A 127 22.62 -2.21 23.83
CA VAL A 127 22.06 -3.35 23.08
C VAL A 127 22.89 -4.59 23.33
N LYS A 128 22.27 -5.76 23.25
CA LYS A 128 22.93 -7.05 23.48
C LYS A 128 22.32 -8.13 22.59
N PRO A 129 22.96 -9.30 22.45
CA PRO A 129 22.41 -10.40 21.69
C PRO A 129 21.02 -10.78 22.21
N ARG A 130 20.08 -10.90 21.27
CA ARG A 130 18.71 -11.37 21.53
C ARG A 130 18.45 -12.63 20.73
N THR A 131 17.64 -13.52 21.29
CA THR A 131 17.27 -14.78 20.67
C THR A 131 16.46 -14.53 19.41
N LYS A 132 16.86 -15.17 18.30
CA LYS A 132 16.01 -15.28 17.11
C LYS A 132 15.13 -16.52 17.30
N PRO A 133 13.79 -16.40 17.30
CA PRO A 133 12.91 -17.56 17.43
C PRO A 133 13.05 -18.49 16.22
N GLU A 134 12.94 -19.79 16.46
CA GLU A 134 12.77 -20.76 15.37
C GLU A 134 11.40 -20.59 14.69
N PRO A 135 11.28 -20.87 13.39
CA PRO A 135 9.99 -20.83 12.70
C PRO A 135 8.99 -21.80 13.33
N GLN A 136 7.76 -21.34 13.57
CA GLN A 136 6.69 -22.22 14.05
C GLN A 136 6.43 -23.36 13.06
N PRO A 137 6.36 -24.64 13.51
CA PRO A 137 6.29 -25.79 12.61
C PRO A 137 5.18 -25.75 11.55
N ASP A 138 3.96 -25.33 11.92
CA ASP A 138 2.80 -25.40 11.02
C ASP A 138 2.61 -24.14 10.17
N THR A 139 3.07 -22.98 10.65
CA THR A 139 2.79 -21.68 10.03
C THR A 139 4.02 -21.01 9.44
N GLY A 140 5.22 -21.45 9.82
CA GLY A 140 6.48 -20.77 9.51
C GLY A 140 6.63 -19.40 10.18
N LEU A 141 5.76 -19.04 11.13
CA LEU A 141 5.79 -17.75 11.80
C LEU A 141 7.08 -17.59 12.60
N ILE A 142 7.76 -16.47 12.38
CA ILE A 142 8.87 -15.99 13.20
C ILE A 142 8.42 -14.66 13.79
N ALA A 143 8.35 -14.55 15.11
CA ALA A 143 7.95 -13.35 15.83
C ALA A 143 8.80 -13.20 17.10
N CYS A 144 9.59 -12.14 17.18
CA CYS A 144 10.47 -11.86 18.29
C CYS A 144 9.70 -11.29 19.50
N ASP A 145 10.26 -11.51 20.68
CA ASP A 145 9.81 -10.99 21.97
C ASP A 145 10.90 -10.11 22.62
N TRP A 146 11.73 -9.47 21.80
CA TRP A 146 12.85 -8.67 22.30
C TRP A 146 12.33 -7.56 23.22
N PRO A 147 13.00 -7.25 24.33
CA PRO A 147 12.55 -6.14 25.17
C PRO A 147 12.81 -4.79 24.50
N VAL A 148 12.00 -3.80 24.87
CA VAL A 148 12.17 -2.41 24.44
C VAL A 148 13.60 -1.95 24.75
N SER A 149 14.27 -1.42 23.73
CA SER A 149 15.63 -0.87 23.85
C SER A 149 15.59 0.65 23.90
N TRP A 150 14.68 1.28 23.16
CA TRP A 150 14.49 2.73 23.16
C TRP A 150 13.07 3.08 22.77
N THR A 151 12.51 4.13 23.38
CA THR A 151 11.17 4.64 23.09
C THR A 151 11.28 6.05 22.51
N LEU A 152 10.68 6.25 21.35
CA LEU A 152 10.54 7.55 20.71
C LEU A 152 9.18 8.15 21.09
N GLN A 153 9.19 9.35 21.66
CA GLN A 153 8.00 10.17 21.81
C GLN A 153 7.81 11.01 20.54
N ILE A 154 6.63 10.93 19.90
CA ILE A 154 6.37 11.65 18.65
C ILE A 154 5.96 13.09 18.95
N PRO A 155 6.80 14.11 18.65
CA PRO A 155 6.47 15.50 18.90
C PRO A 155 5.30 15.96 18.03
N LYS A 156 4.45 16.84 18.57
CA LYS A 156 3.34 17.46 17.81
C LYS A 156 3.80 18.37 16.66
N SER A 157 5.08 18.75 16.66
CA SER A 157 5.67 19.62 15.63
C SER A 157 6.18 18.86 14.40
N TRP A 158 6.17 17.53 14.42
CA TRP A 158 6.59 16.76 13.25
C TRP A 158 5.53 16.85 12.16
N VAL A 159 5.98 16.84 10.91
CA VAL A 159 5.09 16.77 9.75
C VAL A 159 4.91 15.30 9.38
N SER A 160 3.65 14.89 9.13
CA SER A 160 3.34 13.53 8.69
C SER A 160 4.23 13.09 7.53
N GLY A 161 4.65 11.84 7.51
CA GLY A 161 5.68 11.37 6.60
C GLY A 161 6.00 9.90 6.75
N VAL A 162 6.83 9.41 5.83
CA VAL A 162 7.59 8.17 6.01
C VAL A 162 8.87 8.52 6.76
N PHE A 163 9.16 7.76 7.81
CA PHE A 163 10.31 7.96 8.68
C PHE A 163 11.20 6.72 8.68
N LEU A 164 12.47 6.93 9.01
CA LEU A 164 13.47 5.90 9.13
C LEU A 164 14.17 6.03 10.48
N ALA A 165 14.08 4.99 11.30
CA ALA A 165 14.98 4.81 12.43
C ALA A 165 16.28 4.17 11.91
N VAL A 166 17.41 4.79 12.22
CA VAL A 166 18.75 4.37 11.80
C VAL A 166 19.51 3.93 13.05
N PHE A 167 19.74 2.63 13.18
CA PHE A 167 20.54 2.07 14.28
C PHE A 167 22.00 2.10 13.87
N THR A 168 22.87 2.74 14.65
CA THR A 168 24.33 2.71 14.43
C THR A 168 25.02 2.19 15.67
N SER A 169 25.62 1.00 15.57
CA SER A 169 26.36 0.36 16.66
C SER A 169 27.77 0.94 16.83
N GLN A 170 28.36 0.76 18.00
CA GLN A 170 29.68 1.31 18.35
C GLN A 170 30.80 0.82 17.42
N ASP A 171 30.67 -0.38 16.88
CA ASP A 171 31.59 -0.97 15.88
C ASP A 171 31.35 -0.48 14.42
N GLY A 172 30.41 0.44 14.25
CA GLY A 172 30.11 1.16 13.02
C GLY A 172 29.09 0.50 12.11
N HIS A 173 28.47 -0.62 12.48
CA HIS A 173 27.42 -1.24 11.66
C HIS A 173 26.11 -0.46 11.72
N ARG A 174 25.38 -0.48 10.61
CA ARG A 174 24.14 0.29 10.46
C ARG A 174 23.01 -0.50 9.82
N SER A 175 21.83 -0.39 10.43
CA SER A 175 20.58 -0.94 9.91
C SER A 175 19.42 0.03 10.13
N TYR A 176 18.27 -0.30 9.54
CA TYR A 176 17.13 0.59 9.39
C TYR A 176 15.81 -0.04 9.82
N THR A 177 14.87 0.79 10.23
CA THR A 177 13.46 0.39 10.41
C THR A 177 12.57 1.54 9.96
N PRO A 178 11.77 1.35 8.89
CA PRO A 178 10.82 2.37 8.47
C PRO A 178 9.56 2.34 9.35
N PHE A 179 8.95 3.50 9.52
CA PHE A 179 7.65 3.67 10.17
C PHE A 179 6.96 4.92 9.60
N VAL A 180 5.67 5.07 9.87
CA VAL A 180 4.90 6.25 9.45
C VAL A 180 4.54 7.10 10.66
N VAL A 181 4.71 8.41 10.53
CA VAL A 181 4.05 9.35 11.45
C VAL A 181 2.80 9.86 10.76
N ARG A 182 1.64 9.43 11.27
CA ARG A 182 0.32 9.79 10.74
C ARG A 182 -0.18 11.07 11.38
N ASP A 183 -0.93 11.84 10.60
CA ASP A 183 -1.64 13.02 11.09
C ASP A 183 -3.13 12.87 10.74
N THR A 184 -3.91 12.39 11.72
CA THR A 184 -5.36 12.20 11.58
C THR A 184 -6.16 13.42 12.02
N ASP A 185 -5.53 14.36 12.74
CA ASP A 185 -6.18 15.57 13.24
C ASP A 185 -6.35 16.57 12.09
N ARG A 186 -5.31 16.72 11.28
CA ARG A 186 -5.33 17.54 10.08
C ARG A 186 -6.09 16.83 8.95
N ARG A 187 -6.74 17.60 8.08
CA ARG A 187 -7.16 17.10 6.76
C ARG A 187 -6.08 17.48 5.75
N SER A 188 -5.88 16.68 4.73
CA SER A 188 -5.01 17.04 3.59
C SER A 188 -5.72 16.73 2.29
N ASP A 189 -5.20 17.29 1.20
CA ASP A 189 -5.75 17.01 -0.12
C ASP A 189 -5.45 15.57 -0.56
N VAL A 190 -4.24 15.10 -0.28
CA VAL A 190 -3.75 13.78 -0.66
C VAL A 190 -3.39 12.96 0.59
N LEU A 191 -3.87 11.72 0.64
CA LEU A 191 -3.39 10.70 1.56
C LEU A 191 -2.50 9.71 0.81
N MET A 192 -1.26 9.51 1.26
CA MET A 192 -0.38 8.47 0.73
C MET A 192 -0.39 7.24 1.65
N VAL A 193 -0.61 6.06 1.07
CA VAL A 193 -0.65 4.78 1.80
C VAL A 193 0.63 3.98 1.55
N VAL A 194 1.33 3.63 2.62
CA VAL A 194 2.58 2.85 2.59
C VAL A 194 2.27 1.36 2.81
N PRO A 195 2.71 0.44 1.92
CA PRO A 195 2.20 -0.93 1.86
C PRO A 195 2.92 -1.89 2.83
N PHE A 196 2.85 -1.63 4.14
CA PHE A 196 3.53 -2.43 5.17
C PHE A 196 3.15 -3.92 5.15
N THR A 197 1.89 -4.24 4.86
CA THR A 197 1.43 -5.64 4.68
C THR A 197 2.20 -6.36 3.55
N THR A 198 2.46 -5.66 2.46
CA THR A 198 3.26 -6.17 1.33
C THR A 198 4.74 -6.25 1.68
N TYR A 199 5.30 -5.23 2.33
CA TYR A 199 6.68 -5.29 2.84
C TYR A 199 6.92 -6.54 3.68
N GLN A 200 5.98 -6.86 4.56
CA GLN A 200 6.13 -8.01 5.45
C GLN A 200 5.92 -9.35 4.74
N ALA A 201 5.03 -9.41 3.76
CA ALA A 201 4.83 -10.58 2.91
C ALA A 201 6.11 -11.00 2.17
N TYR A 202 6.97 -10.04 1.82
CA TYR A 202 8.24 -10.26 1.12
C TYR A 202 9.47 -10.33 2.04
N ASN A 203 9.33 -10.07 3.34
CA ASN A 203 10.44 -10.02 4.28
C ASN A 203 10.99 -11.43 4.61
N MET A 204 12.14 -11.79 4.04
CA MET A 204 12.84 -13.08 4.26
C MET A 204 13.62 -13.15 5.58
N TRP A 205 13.43 -12.20 6.50
CA TRP A 205 14.22 -12.16 7.72
C TRP A 205 14.06 -13.43 8.60
N PRO A 206 15.16 -13.94 9.19
CA PRO A 206 16.54 -13.53 8.92
C PRO A 206 17.05 -14.13 7.60
N PHE A 207 17.72 -13.32 6.77
CA PHE A 207 18.36 -13.81 5.55
C PHE A 207 19.70 -14.48 5.91
N ASP A 208 19.64 -15.66 6.53
CA ASP A 208 20.76 -16.31 7.21
C ASP A 208 21.18 -17.67 6.62
N GLY A 209 20.55 -18.09 5.52
CA GLY A 209 20.77 -19.40 4.92
C GLY A 209 20.13 -20.57 5.68
N ARG A 210 19.26 -20.32 6.67
CA ARG A 210 18.76 -21.39 7.57
C ARG A 210 17.30 -21.25 7.97
N THR A 211 16.92 -20.12 8.55
CA THR A 211 15.63 -19.99 9.26
C THR A 211 14.68 -19.01 8.58
N GLY A 212 15.19 -18.04 7.82
CA GLY A 212 14.40 -17.02 7.13
C GLY A 212 13.30 -17.57 6.23
N LYS A 213 12.10 -17.00 6.39
CA LYS A 213 10.90 -17.33 5.62
C LYS A 213 9.99 -16.12 5.45
N ASN A 214 9.35 -16.04 4.28
CA ASN A 214 8.31 -15.07 3.95
C ASN A 214 7.10 -15.78 3.31
N LEU A 215 6.12 -15.05 2.78
CA LEU A 215 4.91 -15.67 2.20
C LEU A 215 5.14 -16.33 0.82
N TYR A 216 6.36 -16.35 0.29
CA TYR A 216 6.73 -16.93 -0.99
C TYR A 216 7.83 -17.99 -0.91
N LYS A 217 8.76 -17.83 0.03
CA LYS A 217 10.03 -18.55 0.06
C LYS A 217 10.46 -18.86 1.49
N GLY A 218 11.34 -19.83 1.61
CA GLY A 218 12.07 -20.17 2.81
C GLY A 218 13.34 -20.93 2.45
N TYR A 219 14.19 -21.20 3.43
CA TYR A 219 15.37 -22.03 3.20
C TYR A 219 15.03 -23.53 3.18
N THR A 220 15.71 -24.25 2.27
CA THR A 220 15.77 -25.72 2.29
C THR A 220 16.74 -26.20 3.39
N ALA A 221 16.77 -27.51 3.64
CA ALA A 221 17.71 -28.08 4.61
C ALA A 221 19.19 -27.85 4.27
N ASP A 222 19.50 -27.69 2.98
CA ASP A 222 20.86 -27.43 2.48
C ASP A 222 21.23 -25.94 2.50
N GLY A 223 20.31 -25.08 2.94
CA GLY A 223 20.51 -23.64 3.07
C GLY A 223 20.29 -22.82 1.80
N GLU A 224 19.74 -23.44 0.75
CA GLU A 224 19.34 -22.75 -0.48
C GLU A 224 17.96 -22.10 -0.33
N ILE A 225 17.71 -21.03 -1.09
CA ILE A 225 16.38 -20.39 -1.11
C ILE A 225 15.43 -21.25 -1.93
N GLY A 226 14.54 -21.95 -1.23
CA GLY A 226 13.42 -22.70 -1.79
C GLY A 226 12.28 -21.81 -2.27
N GLY A 227 11.15 -22.46 -2.57
CA GLY A 227 9.97 -21.83 -3.13
C GLY A 227 8.76 -21.94 -2.21
N ASN A 228 7.59 -22.13 -2.84
CA ASN A 228 6.33 -22.26 -2.13
C ASN A 228 6.26 -23.37 -1.08
N PRO A 229 6.98 -24.52 -1.19
CA PRO A 229 6.97 -25.54 -0.14
C PRO A 229 7.67 -25.10 1.16
N GLU A 230 8.69 -24.25 1.08
CA GLU A 230 9.48 -23.83 2.24
C GLU A 230 8.97 -22.54 2.92
N ARG A 231 8.00 -21.87 2.30
CA ARG A 231 7.48 -20.57 2.74
C ARG A 231 6.78 -20.61 4.11
N ALA A 232 6.55 -19.42 4.67
CA ALA A 232 5.62 -19.23 5.77
C ALA A 232 4.19 -18.97 5.26
N PHE A 233 3.21 -19.30 6.10
CA PHE A 233 1.81 -18.92 5.95
C PHE A 233 1.45 -17.68 6.78
N LYS A 234 2.26 -17.37 7.80
CA LYS A 234 2.10 -16.20 8.67
C LYS A 234 3.43 -15.44 8.81
N VAL A 235 3.41 -14.11 8.75
CA VAL A 235 4.58 -13.25 8.96
C VAL A 235 4.25 -12.13 9.95
N SER A 236 5.10 -11.89 10.95
CA SER A 236 4.85 -10.90 12.02
C SER A 236 5.59 -9.59 11.77
N PHE A 237 5.02 -8.45 12.12
CA PHE A 237 5.71 -7.15 12.22
C PHE A 237 6.68 -7.06 13.42
N ASP A 238 6.62 -8.00 14.35
CA ASP A 238 7.50 -8.10 15.52
C ASP A 238 8.82 -8.79 15.15
N ARG A 239 9.43 -8.39 14.03
CA ARG A 239 10.74 -8.87 13.58
C ARG A 239 11.39 -7.84 12.67
N PRO A 240 12.74 -7.78 12.59
CA PRO A 240 13.42 -6.89 11.66
C PRO A 240 13.08 -7.15 10.19
N TYR A 241 13.36 -6.17 9.33
CA TYR A 241 13.49 -6.41 7.90
C TYR A 241 14.85 -7.02 7.59
N MET A 242 14.90 -7.89 6.58
CA MET A 242 16.12 -8.60 6.20
C MET A 242 17.30 -7.66 5.90
N GLN A 243 18.51 -8.15 6.16
CA GLN A 243 19.77 -7.48 5.85
C GLN A 243 19.83 -6.06 6.45
N SER A 244 19.89 -5.03 5.60
CA SER A 244 20.01 -3.62 6.02
C SER A 244 18.78 -3.13 6.78
N GLY A 245 17.63 -3.78 6.64
CA GLY A 245 16.37 -3.34 7.24
C GLY A 245 15.52 -2.45 6.33
N PHE A 246 15.92 -2.26 5.07
CA PHE A 246 15.05 -1.67 4.06
C PHE A 246 14.05 -2.71 3.52
N PRO A 247 12.75 -2.41 3.49
CA PRO A 247 11.79 -3.25 2.80
C PRO A 247 12.11 -3.39 1.32
N ARG A 248 11.69 -4.52 0.75
CA ARG A 248 11.72 -4.71 -0.70
C ARG A 248 10.83 -3.66 -1.37
N TRP A 249 11.36 -3.00 -2.41
CA TRP A 249 10.71 -1.94 -3.21
C TRP A 249 10.46 -0.61 -2.51
N PHE A 250 11.08 -0.35 -1.36
CA PHE A 250 10.96 0.92 -0.62
C PHE A 250 11.34 2.16 -1.48
N ASP A 251 12.14 1.97 -2.52
CA ASP A 251 12.49 2.99 -3.52
C ASP A 251 11.25 3.51 -4.30
N MET A 252 10.22 2.70 -4.51
CA MET A 252 8.97 3.13 -5.15
C MET A 252 8.21 4.14 -4.28
N GLU A 253 8.03 3.84 -2.98
CA GLU A 253 7.37 4.76 -2.05
C GLU A 253 8.17 6.04 -1.84
N THR A 254 9.48 5.92 -1.63
CA THR A 254 10.32 7.11 -1.41
C THR A 254 10.43 7.98 -2.67
N SER A 255 10.40 7.40 -3.88
CA SER A 255 10.36 8.17 -5.12
C SER A 255 9.06 8.98 -5.26
N THR A 256 7.92 8.33 -5.00
CA THR A 256 6.61 9.00 -5.07
C THR A 256 6.49 10.10 -4.00
N ALA A 257 6.90 9.82 -2.75
CA ALA A 257 6.89 10.79 -1.66
C ALA A 257 7.73 12.02 -2.00
N ARG A 258 8.98 11.82 -2.45
CA ARG A 258 9.88 12.92 -2.81
C ARG A 258 9.35 13.77 -3.96
N TRP A 259 8.73 13.15 -4.97
CA TRP A 259 8.09 13.87 -6.07
C TRP A 259 6.85 14.64 -5.62
N ALA A 260 5.99 14.03 -4.80
CA ALA A 260 4.77 14.68 -4.35
C ALA A 260 5.08 15.91 -3.50
N GLU A 261 6.05 15.79 -2.60
CA GLU A 261 6.51 16.88 -1.74
C GLU A 261 7.24 17.97 -2.54
N SER A 262 8.09 17.61 -3.53
CA SER A 262 8.77 18.58 -4.39
C SER A 262 7.80 19.37 -5.27
N SER A 263 6.67 18.74 -5.63
CA SER A 263 5.58 19.36 -6.40
C SER A 263 4.68 20.25 -5.53
N GLY A 264 4.89 20.28 -4.22
CA GLY A 264 4.15 21.14 -3.28
C GLY A 264 2.74 20.65 -2.95
N TYR A 265 2.42 19.37 -3.20
CA TYR A 265 1.12 18.82 -2.82
C TYR A 265 0.95 18.77 -1.29
N ASP A 266 -0.28 19.02 -0.82
CA ASP A 266 -0.63 18.84 0.58
C ASP A 266 -0.90 17.36 0.87
N VAL A 267 0.14 16.66 1.35
CA VAL A 267 0.13 15.21 1.58
C VAL A 267 0.26 14.85 3.07
N THR A 268 -0.48 13.84 3.51
CA THR A 268 -0.23 13.08 4.75
C THR A 268 -0.02 11.61 4.42
N TYR A 269 0.51 10.86 5.39
CA TYR A 269 0.93 9.48 5.20
C TYR A 269 0.31 8.58 6.26
N VAL A 270 -0.06 7.37 5.83
CA VAL A 270 -0.52 6.28 6.70
C VAL A 270 0.13 4.96 6.30
N SER A 271 0.17 4.01 7.22
CA SER A 271 0.50 2.62 6.87
C SER A 271 -0.74 1.90 6.37
N SER A 272 -0.58 0.84 5.58
CA SER A 272 -1.70 0.01 5.12
C SER A 272 -2.49 -0.63 6.27
N THR A 273 -1.86 -0.84 7.43
CA THR A 273 -2.55 -1.36 8.63
C THR A 273 -3.48 -0.32 9.26
N ASP A 274 -3.24 0.99 9.08
CA ASP A 274 -4.17 2.03 9.54
C ASP A 274 -5.53 1.94 8.85
N LEU A 275 -5.55 1.48 7.59
CA LEU A 275 -6.78 1.25 6.84
C LEU A 275 -7.54 0.03 7.39
N HIS A 276 -6.83 -1.07 7.68
CA HIS A 276 -7.45 -2.24 8.29
C HIS A 276 -8.06 -1.94 9.66
N GLU A 277 -7.39 -1.14 10.47
CA GLU A 277 -7.85 -0.78 11.80
C GLU A 277 -8.93 0.32 11.83
N GLY A 278 -9.34 0.84 10.67
CA GLY A 278 -10.38 1.87 10.59
C GLY A 278 -9.98 3.21 11.21
N ARG A 279 -8.67 3.50 11.31
CA ARG A 279 -8.16 4.72 11.95
C ARG A 279 -8.36 5.97 11.09
N ILE A 280 -8.68 5.78 9.81
CA ILE A 280 -8.69 6.83 8.79
C ILE A 280 -10.11 7.01 8.24
N ASP A 281 -10.61 8.24 8.28
CA ASP A 281 -11.82 8.64 7.57
C ASP A 281 -11.46 9.07 6.13
N PRO A 282 -11.83 8.32 5.08
CA PRO A 282 -11.45 8.64 3.70
C PRO A 282 -12.10 9.93 3.19
N SER A 283 -13.21 10.38 3.80
CA SER A 283 -13.91 11.63 3.40
C SER A 283 -13.13 12.90 3.79
N ARG A 284 -12.06 12.75 4.58
CA ARG A 284 -11.13 13.84 4.91
C ARG A 284 -10.20 14.20 3.75
N TYR A 285 -10.08 13.33 2.75
CA TYR A 285 -9.12 13.46 1.66
C TYR A 285 -9.82 13.59 0.31
N THR A 286 -9.17 14.31 -0.60
CA THR A 286 -9.66 14.50 -1.97
C THR A 286 -9.22 13.34 -2.86
N ALA A 287 -7.99 12.85 -2.65
CA ALA A 287 -7.41 11.69 -3.31
C ALA A 287 -6.60 10.83 -2.33
N ILE A 288 -6.60 9.52 -2.58
CA ILE A 288 -5.76 8.54 -1.88
C ILE A 288 -4.82 7.91 -2.91
N VAL A 289 -3.53 7.94 -2.63
CA VAL A 289 -2.47 7.45 -3.50
C VAL A 289 -1.80 6.23 -2.88
N PHE A 290 -1.81 5.13 -3.61
CA PHE A 290 -1.04 3.93 -3.32
C PHE A 290 0.24 4.01 -4.14
N SER A 291 1.32 4.40 -3.46
CA SER A 291 2.56 4.91 -4.07
C SER A 291 3.45 3.85 -4.72
N GLY A 292 3.23 2.58 -4.41
CA GLY A 292 4.02 1.49 -4.97
C GLY A 292 3.29 0.15 -4.91
N HIS A 293 4.03 -0.95 -4.82
CA HIS A 293 3.48 -2.28 -4.96
C HIS A 293 2.68 -2.70 -3.70
N ASP A 294 1.35 -2.72 -3.83
CA ASP A 294 0.44 -2.97 -2.72
C ASP A 294 -0.43 -4.22 -2.94
N GLU A 295 0.20 -5.39 -2.81
CA GLU A 295 -0.34 -6.71 -3.19
C GLU A 295 -1.28 -7.33 -2.13
N TYR A 296 -1.01 -7.11 -0.84
CA TYR A 296 -1.63 -7.87 0.27
C TYR A 296 -2.65 -7.05 1.06
N TRP A 297 -3.93 -7.33 0.85
CA TRP A 297 -5.04 -6.53 1.39
C TRP A 297 -6.01 -7.37 2.22
N SER A 298 -6.37 -6.87 3.40
CA SER A 298 -7.45 -7.44 4.19
C SER A 298 -8.81 -7.01 3.64
N LYS A 299 -9.88 -7.65 4.12
CA LYS A 299 -11.25 -7.24 3.79
C LYS A 299 -11.53 -5.81 4.19
N GLU A 300 -11.09 -5.41 5.38
CA GLU A 300 -11.31 -4.08 5.93
C GLU A 300 -10.65 -3.00 5.06
N MET A 301 -9.41 -3.24 4.61
CA MET A 301 -8.71 -2.34 3.68
C MET A 301 -9.47 -2.20 2.35
N ARG A 302 -9.95 -3.32 1.81
CA ARG A 302 -10.67 -3.31 0.53
C ARG A 302 -12.01 -2.59 0.65
N ASP A 303 -12.80 -2.92 1.67
CA ASP A 303 -14.09 -2.26 1.90
C ASP A 303 -13.90 -0.76 2.13
N TRP A 304 -12.89 -0.37 2.92
CA TRP A 304 -12.52 1.03 3.13
C TRP A 304 -12.25 1.77 1.82
N ALA A 305 -11.52 1.16 0.88
CA ALA A 305 -11.26 1.77 -0.42
C ALA A 305 -12.52 1.84 -1.30
N GLN A 306 -13.39 0.82 -1.23
CA GLN A 306 -14.68 0.85 -1.94
C GLN A 306 -15.61 1.94 -1.39
N ASP A 307 -15.65 2.10 -0.07
CA ASP A 307 -16.43 3.13 0.61
C ASP A 307 -15.87 4.53 0.31
N ALA A 308 -14.55 4.68 0.22
CA ALA A 308 -13.90 5.91 -0.23
C ALA A 308 -14.37 6.32 -1.64
N VAL A 309 -14.35 5.39 -2.60
CA VAL A 309 -14.85 5.65 -3.96
C VAL A 309 -16.34 5.97 -3.96
N ALA A 310 -17.14 5.23 -3.18
CA ALA A 310 -18.58 5.48 -3.06
C ALA A 310 -18.89 6.87 -2.46
N ALA A 311 -18.03 7.36 -1.55
CA ALA A 311 -18.10 8.70 -0.97
C ALA A 311 -17.52 9.79 -1.89
N GLY A 312 -16.98 9.44 -3.06
CA GLY A 312 -16.42 10.39 -4.03
C GLY A 312 -14.94 10.75 -3.82
N THR A 313 -14.22 10.01 -2.98
CA THR A 313 -12.76 10.12 -2.84
C THR A 313 -12.07 9.36 -3.97
N HIS A 314 -11.08 9.99 -4.60
CA HIS A 314 -10.40 9.43 -5.76
C HIS A 314 -9.29 8.47 -5.32
N LEU A 315 -9.02 7.44 -6.12
CA LEU A 315 -7.92 6.51 -5.87
C LEU A 315 -6.91 6.57 -7.02
N ALA A 316 -5.62 6.55 -6.69
CA ALA A 316 -4.54 6.38 -7.66
C ALA A 316 -3.59 5.26 -7.20
N PHE A 317 -3.50 4.19 -7.97
CA PHE A 317 -2.53 3.12 -7.80
C PHE A 317 -1.39 3.33 -8.78
N LEU A 318 -0.20 3.61 -8.27
CA LEU A 318 0.96 3.92 -9.11
C LEU A 318 1.75 2.68 -9.52
N ALA A 319 1.44 1.48 -8.99
CA ALA A 319 2.09 0.23 -9.38
C ALA A 319 1.16 -0.74 -10.11
N SER A 320 1.59 -2.00 -10.28
CA SER A 320 0.75 -3.14 -10.68
C SER A 320 0.63 -4.19 -9.57
N ASN A 321 -0.21 -5.20 -9.84
CA ASN A 321 -0.47 -6.32 -8.95
C ASN A 321 -1.01 -5.86 -7.59
N ASN A 322 -1.82 -4.80 -7.64
CA ASN A 322 -2.47 -4.24 -6.47
C ASN A 322 -3.66 -5.11 -6.07
N ILE A 323 -3.89 -5.26 -4.76
CA ILE A 323 -5.05 -5.97 -4.21
C ILE A 323 -5.14 -7.42 -4.73
N TYR A 324 -4.01 -8.11 -4.90
CA TYR A 324 -3.99 -9.46 -5.48
C TYR A 324 -4.39 -10.53 -4.47
N PHE A 325 -3.78 -10.51 -3.28
CA PHE A 325 -4.03 -11.48 -2.23
C PHE A 325 -4.97 -10.92 -1.15
N HIS A 326 -6.01 -11.70 -0.84
CA HIS A 326 -6.80 -11.51 0.38
C HIS A 326 -6.01 -12.05 1.57
N ILE A 327 -5.74 -11.19 2.55
CA ILE A 327 -5.07 -11.53 3.79
C ILE A 327 -6.00 -11.41 5.00
N ARG A 328 -5.59 -12.05 6.09
CA ARG A 328 -6.03 -11.67 7.43
C ARG A 328 -4.91 -10.95 8.15
N LEU A 329 -5.28 -9.92 8.90
CA LEU A 329 -4.41 -9.29 9.89
C LEU A 329 -4.86 -9.77 11.27
N GLU A 330 -3.97 -10.49 11.94
CA GLU A 330 -4.18 -11.14 13.23
C GLU A 330 -3.42 -10.40 14.33
N ALA A 331 -3.82 -10.64 15.58
CA ALA A 331 -3.11 -10.10 16.74
C ALA A 331 -1.74 -10.77 16.94
N GLY A 332 -0.81 -10.02 17.51
CA GLY A 332 0.51 -10.49 17.91
C GLY A 332 0.47 -11.33 19.19
N ALA A 333 1.64 -11.83 19.62
CA ALA A 333 1.77 -12.60 20.85
C ALA A 333 1.38 -11.78 22.10
N ASP A 334 1.60 -10.47 22.06
CA ASP A 334 1.21 -9.48 23.08
C ASP A 334 -0.26 -9.04 22.98
N ARG A 335 -1.03 -9.64 22.06
CA ARG A 335 -2.44 -9.32 21.74
C ARG A 335 -2.66 -7.95 21.11
N LEU A 336 -1.61 -7.24 20.68
CA LEU A 336 -1.80 -6.06 19.85
C LEU A 336 -2.41 -6.48 18.51
N PRO A 337 -3.45 -5.80 18.02
CA PRO A 337 -4.09 -6.13 16.75
C PRO A 337 -3.16 -5.85 15.57
N GLY A 338 -3.41 -6.53 14.45
CA GLY A 338 -2.74 -6.23 13.17
C GLY A 338 -1.24 -6.48 13.12
N ARG A 339 -0.68 -7.29 14.03
CA ARG A 339 0.76 -7.59 14.09
C ARG A 339 1.17 -8.76 13.20
N VAL A 340 0.24 -9.63 12.78
CA VAL A 340 0.55 -10.82 11.97
C VAL A 340 -0.23 -10.79 10.66
N VAL A 341 0.47 -10.88 9.53
CA VAL A 341 -0.11 -11.05 8.19
C VAL A 341 -0.22 -12.54 7.89
N THR A 342 -1.44 -13.02 7.65
CA THR A 342 -1.72 -14.42 7.32
C THR A 342 -2.18 -14.55 5.86
N CYS A 343 -1.53 -15.45 5.10
CA CYS A 343 -1.94 -15.79 3.73
C CYS A 343 -1.58 -17.22 3.32
N TYR A 344 -2.58 -18.03 3.03
CA TYR A 344 -2.42 -19.41 2.57
C TYR A 344 -2.28 -19.54 1.04
N LYS A 345 -2.56 -18.49 0.26
CA LYS A 345 -2.41 -18.45 -1.20
C LYS A 345 -3.13 -19.61 -1.90
N GLU A 346 -2.40 -20.56 -2.48
CA GLU A 346 -2.96 -21.77 -3.11
C GLU A 346 -3.17 -22.94 -2.13
N ALA A 347 -2.58 -22.89 -0.93
CA ALA A 347 -2.75 -23.93 0.08
C ALA A 347 -4.14 -23.85 0.74
N PRO A 348 -4.69 -24.96 1.25
CA PRO A 348 -5.90 -24.94 2.05
C PRO A 348 -5.71 -24.05 3.29
N ASP A 349 -6.61 -23.06 3.44
CA ASP A 349 -6.67 -22.23 4.63
C ASP A 349 -7.39 -23.01 5.74
N PRO A 350 -6.74 -23.35 6.87
CA PRO A 350 -7.34 -24.17 7.92
C PRO A 350 -8.39 -23.40 8.72
N GLU A 351 -8.32 -22.07 8.72
CA GLU A 351 -9.15 -21.20 9.56
C GLU A 351 -9.67 -20.01 8.72
N PRO A 352 -10.51 -20.27 7.70
CA PRO A 352 -11.09 -19.20 6.91
C PRO A 352 -12.01 -18.35 7.81
N GLY A 353 -11.75 -17.03 7.84
CA GLY A 353 -12.62 -16.09 8.54
C GLY A 353 -13.93 -15.83 7.79
N GLU A 354 -14.76 -14.94 8.32
CA GLU A 354 -16.06 -14.57 7.70
C GLU A 354 -15.90 -14.04 6.26
N ALA A 355 -14.78 -13.36 5.99
CA ALA A 355 -14.42 -12.86 4.66
C ALA A 355 -14.08 -13.97 3.64
N GLY A 356 -13.90 -15.21 4.11
CA GLY A 356 -13.44 -16.35 3.34
C GLY A 356 -11.94 -16.66 3.55
N PRO A 357 -11.41 -17.63 2.78
CA PRO A 357 -10.01 -18.04 2.87
C PRO A 357 -9.06 -16.97 2.32
N THR A 358 -7.80 -17.01 2.74
CA THR A 358 -6.73 -16.10 2.31
C THR A 358 -6.10 -16.56 1.00
N VAL A 359 -6.85 -16.32 -0.07
CA VAL A 359 -6.51 -16.68 -1.46
C VAL A 359 -6.44 -15.42 -2.33
N ARG A 360 -6.26 -15.56 -3.64
CA ARG A 360 -6.41 -14.42 -4.56
C ARG A 360 -7.81 -13.82 -4.49
N TRP A 361 -7.92 -12.51 -4.53
CA TRP A 361 -9.20 -11.80 -4.46
C TRP A 361 -10.18 -12.24 -5.57
N ARG A 362 -9.70 -12.45 -6.81
CA ARG A 362 -10.51 -13.00 -7.92
C ARG A 362 -11.04 -14.42 -7.71
N ASN A 363 -10.51 -15.17 -6.75
CA ASN A 363 -10.97 -16.50 -6.39
C ASN A 363 -12.03 -16.47 -5.27
N LEU A 364 -12.34 -15.29 -4.71
CA LEU A 364 -13.36 -15.15 -3.68
C LEU A 364 -14.75 -14.85 -4.27
N GLY A 365 -15.75 -15.53 -3.70
CA GLY A 365 -17.14 -15.41 -4.13
C GLY A 365 -17.44 -16.05 -5.49
N LYS A 366 -18.73 -16.06 -5.85
CA LYS A 366 -19.18 -16.64 -7.13
C LYS A 366 -18.80 -15.73 -8.30
N LYS A 367 -18.48 -16.33 -9.45
CA LYS A 367 -18.25 -15.65 -10.74
C LYS A 367 -17.21 -14.51 -10.68
N HIS A 368 -16.14 -14.69 -9.91
CA HIS A 368 -15.06 -13.69 -9.78
C HIS A 368 -15.55 -12.30 -9.32
N ARG A 369 -16.67 -12.21 -8.58
CA ARG A 369 -17.25 -10.93 -8.13
C ARG A 369 -16.29 -10.06 -7.30
N LYS A 370 -15.25 -10.68 -6.73
CA LYS A 370 -14.22 -10.03 -5.94
C LYS A 370 -12.90 -9.86 -6.71
N ALA A 371 -12.88 -10.06 -8.03
CA ALA A 371 -11.71 -9.71 -8.84
C ALA A 371 -11.32 -8.25 -8.64
N GLU A 372 -10.01 -8.02 -8.72
CA GLU A 372 -9.33 -6.73 -8.58
C GLU A 372 -9.88 -5.74 -9.61
N GLN A 373 -10.10 -6.23 -10.84
CA GLN A 373 -10.65 -5.45 -11.96
C GLN A 373 -12.01 -4.80 -11.63
N GLY A 374 -12.82 -5.42 -10.77
CA GLY A 374 -14.11 -4.85 -10.37
C GLY A 374 -13.99 -3.56 -9.56
N LEU A 375 -12.80 -3.24 -9.04
CA LEU A 375 -12.48 -1.95 -8.42
C LEU A 375 -11.50 -1.14 -9.28
N LEU A 376 -10.46 -1.81 -9.81
CA LEU A 376 -9.30 -1.19 -10.43
C LEU A 376 -9.45 -0.93 -11.94
N GLY A 377 -10.44 -1.53 -12.61
CA GLY A 377 -10.59 -1.49 -14.08
C GLY A 377 -9.61 -2.40 -14.84
N VAL A 378 -8.47 -2.71 -14.24
CA VAL A 378 -7.48 -3.71 -14.71
C VAL A 378 -7.08 -4.64 -13.56
N GLN A 379 -6.35 -5.70 -13.85
CA GLN A 379 -5.87 -6.64 -12.85
C GLN A 379 -4.56 -7.29 -13.27
N TYR A 380 -3.81 -7.82 -12.31
CA TYR A 380 -2.58 -8.56 -12.58
C TYR A 380 -2.76 -9.62 -13.67
N ASN A 381 -1.91 -9.54 -14.69
CA ASN A 381 -1.91 -10.47 -15.82
C ASN A 381 -0.55 -11.11 -16.11
N GLY A 382 0.54 -10.69 -15.47
CA GLY A 382 1.78 -11.48 -15.47
C GLY A 382 3.04 -10.75 -15.02
N ILE A 383 4.12 -11.52 -14.97
CA ILE A 383 5.48 -11.05 -14.67
C ILE A 383 6.19 -10.90 -16.02
N LEU A 384 6.91 -9.80 -16.20
CA LEU A 384 7.65 -9.58 -17.44
C LEU A 384 8.91 -10.45 -17.50
N LYS A 385 9.25 -10.94 -18.69
CA LYS A 385 10.55 -11.57 -18.96
C LYS A 385 11.68 -10.54 -18.92
N GLU A 386 11.45 -9.40 -19.55
CA GLU A 386 12.34 -8.23 -19.59
C GLU A 386 11.46 -6.96 -19.57
N PRO A 387 11.99 -5.81 -19.10
CA PRO A 387 11.30 -4.53 -19.24
C PRO A 387 10.85 -4.26 -20.69
N ALA A 388 9.73 -3.56 -20.83
CA ALA A 388 9.10 -3.22 -22.10
C ALA A 388 8.67 -1.73 -22.10
N PRO A 389 8.55 -1.10 -23.27
CA PRO A 389 8.06 0.27 -23.35
C PRO A 389 6.58 0.34 -22.95
N LEU A 390 6.19 1.43 -22.29
CA LEU A 390 4.78 1.81 -22.22
C LEU A 390 4.37 2.42 -23.57
N VAL A 391 3.35 1.85 -24.22
CA VAL A 391 2.86 2.33 -25.52
C VAL A 391 1.62 3.19 -25.30
N VAL A 392 1.72 4.48 -25.60
CA VAL A 392 0.69 5.49 -25.35
C VAL A 392 -0.56 5.23 -26.19
N ARG A 393 -1.74 5.36 -25.54
CA ARG A 393 -3.06 5.37 -26.17
C ARG A 393 -3.86 6.55 -25.64
N GLU A 394 -4.87 6.96 -26.42
CA GLU A 394 -5.75 8.05 -26.05
C GLU A 394 -4.97 9.34 -25.74
N SER A 395 -3.92 9.65 -26.52
CA SER A 395 -3.01 10.79 -26.32
C SER A 395 -3.71 12.16 -26.28
N LYS A 396 -4.96 12.26 -26.76
CA LYS A 396 -5.81 13.45 -26.63
C LYS A 396 -6.50 13.57 -25.27
N HIS A 397 -6.51 12.50 -24.46
CA HIS A 397 -7.03 12.49 -23.11
C HIS A 397 -6.23 13.46 -22.23
N TRP A 398 -6.91 14.13 -21.30
CA TRP A 398 -6.32 15.20 -20.47
C TRP A 398 -5.11 14.74 -19.65
N LEU A 399 -5.03 13.44 -19.33
CA LEU A 399 -3.88 12.86 -18.63
C LEU A 399 -2.56 13.14 -19.36
N TRP A 400 -2.56 13.06 -20.70
CA TRP A 400 -1.36 13.25 -21.52
C TRP A 400 -1.09 14.72 -21.89
N SER A 401 -1.92 15.66 -21.41
CA SER A 401 -1.80 17.08 -21.77
C SER A 401 -0.44 17.70 -21.42
N GLY A 402 0.19 18.32 -22.40
CA GLY A 402 1.50 18.97 -22.24
C GLY A 402 2.68 17.99 -22.17
N THR A 403 2.47 16.69 -22.37
CA THR A 403 3.58 15.71 -22.49
C THR A 403 4.22 15.71 -23.87
N GLY A 404 3.49 16.13 -24.91
CA GLY A 404 3.91 16.05 -26.31
C GLY A 404 3.76 14.67 -26.96
N LEU A 405 3.34 13.66 -26.19
CA LEU A 405 3.17 12.29 -26.65
C LEU A 405 1.97 12.14 -27.59
N ARG A 406 2.07 11.16 -28.50
CA ARG A 406 1.06 10.76 -29.49
C ARG A 406 0.73 9.27 -29.32
N ASP A 407 -0.40 8.84 -29.88
CA ASP A 407 -0.75 7.43 -29.90
C ASP A 407 0.34 6.61 -30.60
N GLY A 408 0.81 5.57 -29.93
CA GLY A 408 1.90 4.73 -30.40
C GLY A 408 3.30 5.19 -29.99
N ASP A 409 3.46 6.38 -29.40
CA ASP A 409 4.73 6.76 -28.79
C ASP A 409 5.05 5.81 -27.62
N GLU A 410 6.35 5.54 -27.46
CA GLU A 410 6.87 4.61 -26.46
C GLU A 410 7.63 5.36 -25.36
N ILE A 411 7.37 4.98 -24.11
CA ILE A 411 8.22 5.36 -22.98
C ILE A 411 9.06 4.12 -22.60
N PRO A 412 10.36 4.09 -22.95
CA PRO A 412 11.21 2.91 -22.76
C PRO A 412 11.25 2.43 -21.31
N ASP A 413 11.32 1.12 -21.14
CA ASP A 413 11.50 0.42 -19.86
C ASP A 413 10.51 0.79 -18.74
N LEU A 414 9.39 1.44 -19.07
CA LEU A 414 8.41 1.86 -18.08
C LEU A 414 7.50 0.70 -17.65
N VAL A 415 7.26 -0.28 -18.52
CA VAL A 415 6.55 -1.51 -18.14
C VAL A 415 7.58 -2.51 -17.65
N ALA A 416 7.60 -2.81 -16.36
CA ALA A 416 8.61 -3.68 -15.77
C ALA A 416 8.12 -4.43 -14.53
N VAL A 417 8.84 -5.52 -14.22
CA VAL A 417 8.60 -6.48 -13.13
C VAL A 417 7.26 -7.21 -13.28
N GLU A 418 6.15 -6.51 -13.07
CA GLU A 418 4.80 -7.03 -13.24
C GLU A 418 3.93 -6.05 -14.03
N ALA A 419 2.82 -6.55 -14.54
CA ALA A 419 1.84 -5.76 -15.26
C ALA A 419 0.41 -6.12 -14.88
N ASP A 420 -0.43 -5.10 -14.96
CA ASP A 420 -1.88 -5.24 -14.97
C ASP A 420 -2.42 -5.06 -16.39
N GLY A 421 -3.51 -5.75 -16.72
CA GLY A 421 -4.20 -5.58 -17.99
C GLY A 421 -5.70 -5.78 -17.87
N TYR A 422 -6.40 -5.29 -18.88
CA TYR A 422 -7.85 -5.45 -18.97
C TYR A 422 -8.20 -6.88 -19.41
N ASN A 423 -9.13 -7.51 -18.70
CA ASN A 423 -9.66 -8.83 -19.00
C ASN A 423 -11.18 -8.78 -19.21
N PRO A 424 -11.68 -9.03 -20.44
CA PRO A 424 -13.12 -8.99 -20.73
C PRO A 424 -13.96 -10.06 -20.03
N SER A 425 -13.33 -11.11 -19.49
CA SER A 425 -14.02 -12.16 -18.73
C SER A 425 -14.22 -11.82 -17.24
N MET A 426 -13.66 -10.71 -16.78
CA MET A 426 -13.72 -10.28 -15.37
C MET A 426 -14.71 -9.12 -15.21
N PRO A 427 -15.30 -8.95 -14.01
CA PRO A 427 -16.17 -7.80 -13.74
C PRO A 427 -15.47 -6.47 -14.05
N ARG A 428 -16.25 -5.51 -14.54
CA ARG A 428 -15.83 -4.12 -14.66
C ARG A 428 -16.25 -3.33 -13.42
N PRO A 429 -15.62 -2.17 -13.13
CA PRO A 429 -16.13 -1.29 -12.10
C PRO A 429 -17.54 -0.80 -12.44
N ALA A 430 -18.44 -0.86 -11.46
CA ALA A 430 -19.84 -0.51 -11.64
C ALA A 430 -20.00 0.99 -11.94
N ASP A 431 -20.99 1.33 -12.78
CA ASP A 431 -21.41 2.70 -13.07
C ASP A 431 -20.26 3.65 -13.45
N SER A 432 -19.27 3.13 -14.20
CA SER A 432 -18.08 3.86 -14.62
C SER A 432 -17.80 3.76 -16.12
N GLU A 433 -17.24 4.84 -16.66
CA GLU A 433 -16.59 4.85 -17.96
C GLU A 433 -15.11 4.50 -17.79
N GLN A 434 -14.57 3.65 -18.66
CA GLN A 434 -13.16 3.24 -18.60
C GLN A 434 -12.41 3.72 -19.85
N THR A 435 -11.25 4.32 -19.63
CA THR A 435 -10.27 4.67 -20.66
C THR A 435 -8.98 3.88 -20.42
N LEU A 436 -8.53 3.15 -21.45
CA LEU A 436 -7.22 2.48 -21.44
C LEU A 436 -6.19 3.39 -22.10
N LEU A 437 -5.32 3.99 -21.28
CA LEU A 437 -4.37 5.04 -21.65
C LEU A 437 -3.04 4.47 -22.16
N SER A 438 -2.84 3.17 -22.03
CA SER A 438 -1.77 2.44 -22.71
C SER A 438 -2.25 1.07 -23.17
N ALA A 439 -1.55 0.52 -24.16
CA ALA A 439 -1.70 -0.88 -24.59
C ALA A 439 -0.33 -1.44 -24.97
N SER A 440 0.42 -1.83 -23.94
CA SER A 440 1.85 -2.11 -24.05
C SER A 440 2.10 -3.62 -24.13
N PRO A 441 2.60 -4.15 -25.25
CA PRO A 441 2.88 -5.57 -25.37
C PRO A 441 4.13 -5.97 -24.59
N TYR A 442 4.07 -7.10 -23.90
CA TYR A 442 5.25 -7.70 -23.25
C TYR A 442 5.21 -9.23 -23.32
N ILE A 443 6.36 -9.85 -23.05
CA ILE A 443 6.50 -11.31 -22.97
C ILE A 443 6.45 -11.74 -21.50
N ASP A 444 5.53 -12.64 -21.18
CA ASP A 444 5.40 -13.21 -19.84
C ASP A 444 6.58 -14.14 -19.51
N SER A 445 7.18 -13.98 -18.32
CA SER A 445 8.34 -14.76 -17.89
C SER A 445 8.05 -16.24 -17.66
N TRP A 446 6.77 -16.62 -17.52
CA TRP A 446 6.33 -18.00 -17.34
C TRP A 446 6.04 -18.71 -18.67
N GLY A 447 6.37 -18.08 -19.80
CA GLY A 447 6.22 -18.69 -21.12
C GLY A 447 4.78 -18.75 -21.64
N ARG A 448 3.85 -18.00 -21.03
CA ARG A 448 2.44 -17.91 -21.49
C ARG A 448 2.28 -17.10 -22.78
N GLY A 449 3.37 -16.61 -23.35
CA GLY A 449 3.41 -15.87 -24.60
C GLY A 449 3.28 -14.36 -24.40
N ARG A 450 2.87 -13.68 -25.46
CA ARG A 450 2.66 -12.23 -25.47
C ARG A 450 1.34 -11.87 -24.80
N THR A 451 1.38 -10.86 -23.95
CA THR A 451 0.21 -10.27 -23.29
C THR A 451 0.30 -8.74 -23.38
N ILE A 452 -0.73 -8.03 -22.89
CA ILE A 452 -0.86 -6.57 -22.98
C ILE A 452 -1.00 -5.99 -21.58
N GLN A 453 -0.13 -5.04 -21.24
CA GLN A 453 -0.29 -4.16 -20.09
C GLN A 453 -1.21 -2.99 -20.45
N ASN A 454 -2.02 -2.54 -19.50
CA ASN A 454 -2.83 -1.35 -19.64
C ASN A 454 -2.71 -0.42 -18.42
N THR A 455 -2.45 0.86 -18.70
CA THR A 455 -2.74 1.97 -17.79
C THR A 455 -4.23 2.27 -17.91
N SER A 456 -4.95 2.29 -16.79
CA SER A 456 -6.41 2.40 -16.78
C SER A 456 -6.87 3.58 -15.94
N LEU A 457 -7.90 4.27 -16.43
CA LEU A 457 -8.65 5.24 -15.68
C LEU A 457 -10.13 4.89 -15.76
N CYS A 458 -10.77 4.76 -14.60
CA CYS A 458 -12.22 4.62 -14.49
C CYS A 458 -12.81 5.89 -13.86
N GLU A 459 -13.86 6.45 -14.46
CA GLU A 459 -14.61 7.60 -13.94
C GLU A 459 -16.05 7.20 -13.69
N ASP A 460 -16.51 7.29 -12.44
CA ASP A 460 -17.91 7.00 -12.11
C ASP A 460 -18.86 8.13 -12.57
N THR A 461 -20.17 7.88 -12.56
CA THR A 461 -21.20 8.88 -12.93
C THR A 461 -21.17 10.19 -12.11
N ARG A 462 -20.47 10.20 -10.97
CA ARG A 462 -20.29 11.37 -10.10
C ARG A 462 -19.01 12.14 -10.46
N GLY A 463 -18.11 11.56 -11.25
CA GLY A 463 -16.79 12.09 -11.61
C GLY A 463 -15.66 11.58 -10.72
N THR A 464 -15.85 10.47 -10.00
CA THR A 464 -14.84 9.88 -9.10
C THR A 464 -13.90 9.02 -9.89
N LEU A 465 -12.60 9.29 -9.77
CA LEU A 465 -11.57 8.63 -10.56
C LEU A 465 -10.91 7.50 -9.77
N VAL A 466 -10.74 6.36 -10.43
CA VAL A 466 -9.82 5.29 -10.03
C VAL A 466 -8.79 5.13 -11.14
N PHE A 467 -7.55 5.50 -10.87
CA PHE A 467 -6.42 5.37 -11.78
C PHE A 467 -5.52 4.20 -11.37
N VAL A 468 -5.02 3.46 -12.36
CA VAL A 468 -4.02 2.39 -12.17
C VAL A 468 -2.95 2.50 -13.25
N ALA A 469 -1.71 2.73 -12.84
CA ALA A 469 -0.55 2.78 -13.75
C ALA A 469 -0.28 1.40 -14.38
N GLY A 470 -0.49 0.32 -13.60
CA GLY A 470 -0.38 -1.04 -14.09
C GLY A 470 1.05 -1.46 -14.41
N THR A 471 2.05 -0.88 -13.72
CA THR A 471 3.46 -1.32 -13.79
C THR A 471 4.32 -0.79 -12.63
N PHE A 472 5.45 -1.45 -12.32
CA PHE A 472 6.34 -1.09 -11.20
C PHE A 472 7.21 0.15 -11.44
N HIS A 473 7.62 0.46 -12.67
CA HIS A 473 8.56 1.57 -12.89
C HIS A 473 7.90 2.95 -12.91
N TRP A 474 6.56 3.06 -12.89
CA TRP A 474 5.87 4.35 -12.83
C TRP A 474 6.27 5.22 -11.62
N PRO A 475 6.26 4.73 -10.36
CA PRO A 475 6.68 5.53 -9.22
C PRO A 475 8.18 5.85 -9.23
N LEU A 476 9.02 4.95 -9.74
CA LEU A 476 10.45 5.21 -9.91
C LEU A 476 10.68 6.35 -10.90
N ALA A 477 9.91 6.40 -11.99
CA ALA A 477 10.00 7.45 -12.99
C ALA A 477 9.64 8.85 -12.46
N LEU A 478 9.09 8.97 -11.24
CA LEU A 478 8.79 10.24 -10.62
C LEU A 478 10.01 10.92 -9.98
N ASN A 479 10.98 10.16 -9.45
CA ASN A 479 12.10 10.75 -8.71
C ASN A 479 13.37 9.87 -8.61
N ASP A 480 13.36 8.62 -9.07
CA ASP A 480 14.59 7.81 -9.11
C ASP A 480 15.45 8.24 -10.31
N SER A 481 16.72 8.56 -10.06
CA SER A 481 17.63 9.08 -11.08
C SER A 481 17.84 8.16 -12.30
N LYS A 482 17.68 6.84 -12.15
CA LYS A 482 17.86 5.87 -13.24
C LYS A 482 16.60 5.71 -14.10
N HIS A 483 15.44 6.05 -13.54
CA HIS A 483 14.14 5.85 -14.18
C HIS A 483 13.42 7.16 -14.51
N LEU A 484 13.92 8.30 -14.01
CA LEU A 484 13.29 9.62 -14.07
C LEU A 484 12.77 9.92 -15.47
N ASN A 485 11.46 10.18 -15.58
CA ASN A 485 10.83 10.47 -16.86
C ASN A 485 9.91 11.70 -16.77
N PRO A 486 10.21 12.80 -17.48
CA PRO A 486 9.42 14.02 -17.40
C PRO A 486 8.01 13.87 -17.98
N HIS A 487 7.78 12.94 -18.92
CA HIS A 487 6.43 12.67 -19.42
C HIS A 487 5.56 12.00 -18.34
N VAL A 488 6.14 11.06 -17.57
CA VAL A 488 5.46 10.40 -16.44
C VAL A 488 5.20 11.40 -15.31
N GLN A 489 6.17 12.25 -14.98
CA GLN A 489 5.97 13.34 -14.00
C GLN A 489 4.84 14.29 -14.42
N ARG A 490 4.81 14.68 -15.70
CA ARG A 490 3.75 15.55 -16.24
C ARG A 490 2.38 14.86 -16.21
N ALA A 491 2.30 13.61 -16.66
CA ALA A 491 1.06 12.84 -16.65
C ALA A 491 0.52 12.64 -15.21
N THR A 492 1.40 12.31 -14.27
CA THR A 492 1.02 12.16 -12.85
C THR A 492 0.61 13.50 -12.24
N SER A 493 1.26 14.60 -12.63
CA SER A 493 0.81 15.95 -12.21
C SER A 493 -0.58 16.28 -12.74
N ASN A 494 -0.86 15.96 -14.02
CA ASN A 494 -2.19 16.15 -14.59
C ASN A 494 -3.24 15.32 -13.85
N LEU A 495 -2.92 14.07 -13.49
CA LEU A 495 -3.78 13.19 -12.69
C LEU A 495 -4.12 13.81 -11.34
N ILE A 496 -3.10 14.17 -10.55
CA ILE A 496 -3.32 14.71 -9.21
C ILE A 496 -4.05 16.05 -9.30
N ASN A 497 -3.65 16.96 -10.20
CA ASN A 497 -4.35 18.23 -10.36
C ASN A 497 -5.82 18.06 -10.75
N ARG A 498 -6.13 17.15 -11.68
CA ARG A 498 -7.50 16.82 -12.06
C ARG A 498 -8.28 16.23 -10.89
N MET A 499 -7.63 15.39 -10.07
CA MET A 499 -8.23 14.93 -8.82
C MET A 499 -8.44 16.11 -7.86
N LEU A 500 -7.57 17.10 -7.76
CA LEU A 500 -7.74 18.21 -6.82
C LEU A 500 -8.74 19.28 -7.29
N GLU A 501 -9.17 19.27 -8.56
CA GLU A 501 -10.20 20.18 -9.04
C GLU A 501 -11.52 20.03 -8.25
N PRO A 502 -12.05 21.13 -7.69
CA PRO A 502 -13.38 21.12 -7.08
C PRO A 502 -14.44 20.74 -8.12
N ARG A 503 -15.42 19.91 -7.73
CA ARG A 503 -16.60 19.69 -8.57
C ARG A 503 -17.54 20.89 -8.40
N ASP A 504 -17.87 21.57 -9.50
CA ASP A 504 -18.88 22.62 -9.49
C ASP A 504 -20.24 22.09 -9.01
N LYS A 505 -21.00 22.94 -8.32
CA LYS A 505 -22.39 22.66 -7.95
C LYS A 505 -23.19 22.43 -9.25
N ARG A 506 -23.67 21.21 -9.48
CA ARG A 506 -24.75 20.97 -10.44
C ARG A 506 -26.09 21.19 -9.77
#